data_AF-A0A813H849-F1
#
_entry.id   AF-A0A813H849-F1
#
_cell.length_a   1.000
_cell.length_b   1.000
_cell.length_c   1.000
_cell.angle_alpha   90.00
_cell.angle_beta   90.00
_cell.angle_gamma   90.00
#
_symmetry.space_group_name_H-M   'P 1'
#
loop_
_entity.id
_entity.type
_entity.pdbx_description
1 polymer ?
#
loop_
_entity_poly.entity_id
_entity_poly.type
_entity_poly.pdbx_seq_one_letter_code
_entity_poly.pdbx_strand_id
1 'polypeptide(L)'
;MSANLVVPSDITICEEKKAIGRRRLGVLEQIGLLGMAPMIHIHYSKLDTGDKRKILSRKYDPDDKSEVVMICKRRQESVRKEVVAHNFLWVTAGGMAGLTWWSFRRYNYQSRLVALPFIFYGGTFVGRVLGDIVTNRNGEYGRDRFLASLPAKVFFQG
;
A
#
# COMPACT_ATOMS: atom_id res chain seq x y z
N MET A 1 -30.30 -10.23 15.72
CA MET A 1 -28.88 -9.87 15.88
C MET A 1 -28.80 -8.36 16.02
N SER A 2 -27.99 -7.83 16.94
CA SER A 2 -27.65 -6.40 16.94
C SER A 2 -26.82 -6.07 15.69
N ALA A 3 -27.07 -4.92 15.08
CA ALA A 3 -26.25 -4.44 13.98
C ALA A 3 -24.97 -3.82 14.55
N ASN A 4 -23.82 -4.49 14.37
CA ASN A 4 -22.53 -3.98 14.84
C ASN A 4 -22.19 -2.67 14.10
N LEU A 5 -22.30 -1.54 14.79
CA LEU A 5 -22.04 -0.22 14.23
C LEU A 5 -20.57 -0.09 13.81
N VAL A 6 -20.34 0.38 12.59
CA VAL A 6 -18.99 0.62 12.06
C VAL A 6 -18.62 2.09 12.30
N VAL A 7 -17.62 2.33 13.14
CA VAL A 7 -17.17 3.67 13.52
C VAL A 7 -15.74 3.92 13.02
N PRO A 8 -15.33 5.18 12.76
CA PRO A 8 -13.94 5.49 12.46
C PRO A 8 -13.05 5.17 13.67
N SER A 9 -11.83 4.68 13.44
CA SER A 9 -10.85 4.47 14.52
C SER A 9 -10.28 5.80 15.03
N ASP A 10 -9.80 5.83 16.27
CA ASP A 10 -9.28 7.05 16.92
C ASP A 10 -8.19 7.75 16.10
N ILE A 11 -7.28 6.97 15.50
CA ILE A 11 -6.26 7.51 14.61
C ILE A 11 -6.88 8.19 13.37
N THR A 12 -7.93 7.61 12.78
CA THR A 12 -8.61 8.21 11.62
C THR A 12 -9.48 9.41 11.98
N ILE A 13 -9.96 9.51 13.23
CA ILE A 13 -10.55 10.73 13.81
C ILE A 13 -9.45 11.81 13.99
N CYS A 14 -8.30 11.45 14.58
CA CYS A 14 -7.18 12.36 14.79
C CYS A 14 -6.66 12.96 13.47
N GLU A 15 -6.43 12.16 12.43
CA GLU A 15 -5.99 12.73 11.15
C GLU A 15 -7.12 13.44 10.35
N GLU A 16 -8.40 13.35 10.76
CA GLU A 16 -9.44 14.27 10.25
C GLU A 16 -9.35 15.62 10.99
N LYS A 17 -9.33 15.59 12.34
CA LYS A 17 -9.22 16.78 13.20
C LYS A 17 -7.95 17.61 12.95
N LYS A 18 -6.88 17.00 12.44
CA LYS A 18 -5.59 17.64 12.13
C LYS A 18 -5.34 17.89 10.64
N ALA A 19 -6.27 17.56 9.74
CA ALA A 19 -6.11 17.87 8.32
C ALA A 19 -6.53 19.32 8.02
N ILE A 20 -5.63 20.10 7.41
CA ILE A 20 -5.91 21.45 6.89
C ILE A 20 -6.57 21.38 5.51
N GLY A 21 -6.49 20.23 4.82
CA GLY A 21 -7.18 20.00 3.56
C GLY A 21 -6.72 18.72 2.88
N ARG A 22 -6.73 18.72 1.55
CA ARG A 22 -6.27 17.59 0.73
C ARG A 22 -5.02 17.92 -0.08
N ARG A 23 -4.06 16.98 -0.14
CA ARG A 23 -2.93 17.02 -1.08
C ARG A 23 -3.25 16.20 -2.34
N ARG A 24 -2.60 16.55 -3.45
CA ARG A 24 -2.60 15.69 -4.64
C ARG A 24 -1.72 14.46 -4.38
N LEU A 25 -2.09 13.34 -4.99
CA LEU A 25 -1.32 12.09 -4.95
C LEU A 25 -0.26 12.12 -6.05
N GLY A 26 0.97 11.72 -5.75
CA GLY A 26 2.04 11.54 -6.73
C GLY A 26 1.74 10.39 -7.70
N VAL A 27 2.35 10.39 -8.89
CA VAL A 27 2.08 9.38 -9.94
C VAL A 27 2.31 7.96 -9.43
N LEU A 28 3.40 7.71 -8.71
CA LEU A 28 3.70 6.40 -8.10
C LEU A 28 2.72 6.01 -6.97
N GLU A 29 2.10 6.98 -6.29
CA GLU A 29 1.03 6.70 -5.32
C GLU A 29 -0.26 6.29 -6.04
N GLN A 30 -0.57 6.91 -7.17
CA GLN A 30 -1.77 6.59 -7.97
C GLN A 30 -1.65 5.22 -8.65
N ILE A 31 -0.52 4.93 -9.30
CA ILE A 31 -0.28 3.62 -9.94
C ILE A 31 -0.18 2.51 -8.89
N GLY A 32 0.48 2.78 -7.76
CA GLY A 32 0.61 1.83 -6.65
C GLY A 32 -0.75 1.42 -6.06
N LEU A 33 -1.67 2.39 -5.87
CA LEU A 33 -3.04 2.12 -5.44
C LEU A 33 -3.85 1.36 -6.50
N LEU A 34 -3.69 1.70 -7.78
CA LEU A 34 -4.38 0.99 -8.88
C LEU A 34 -3.92 -0.47 -8.99
N GLY A 35 -2.64 -0.74 -8.70
CA GLY A 35 -2.08 -2.09 -8.65
C GLY A 35 -2.46 -2.88 -7.39
N MET A 36 -3.10 -2.30 -6.37
CA MET A 36 -3.56 -3.00 -5.18
C MET A 36 -5.00 -3.52 -5.38
N ALA A 37 -5.16 -4.85 -5.33
CA ALA A 37 -6.47 -5.49 -5.36
C ALA A 37 -7.35 -4.98 -4.18
N PRO A 38 -8.65 -4.72 -4.41
CA PRO A 38 -9.56 -4.25 -3.37
C PRO A 38 -9.76 -5.33 -2.29
N MET A 39 -9.77 -4.93 -1.02
CA MET A 39 -9.90 -5.87 0.09
C MET A 39 -11.37 -6.10 0.47
N ILE A 40 -11.82 -7.36 0.41
CA ILE A 40 -13.14 -7.76 0.89
C ILE A 40 -13.08 -7.88 2.43
N HIS A 41 -13.87 -7.05 3.11
CA HIS A 41 -13.88 -6.98 4.58
C HIS A 41 -15.06 -7.74 5.19
N ILE A 42 -14.78 -8.88 5.81
CA ILE A 42 -15.68 -9.50 6.82
C ILE A 42 -15.44 -8.83 8.18
N HIS A 43 -14.18 -8.50 8.49
CA HIS A 43 -13.80 -7.67 9.63
C HIS A 43 -12.83 -6.55 9.20
N TYR A 44 -12.93 -5.38 9.84
CA TYR A 44 -12.05 -4.23 9.59
C TYR A 44 -10.74 -4.34 10.39
N SER A 45 -9.90 -5.31 10.03
CA SER A 45 -8.59 -5.54 10.67
C SER A 45 -7.40 -4.93 9.92
N LYS A 46 -7.63 -4.39 8.71
CA LYS A 46 -6.61 -3.80 7.82
C LYS A 46 -7.20 -2.62 7.03
N LEU A 47 -6.33 -1.84 6.38
CA LEU A 47 -6.72 -0.77 5.45
C LEU A 47 -6.98 -1.30 4.03
N ASP A 48 -8.15 -0.98 3.47
CA ASP A 48 -8.40 -1.10 2.03
C ASP A 48 -7.66 -0.03 1.21
N THR A 49 -7.49 -0.26 -0.09
CA THR A 49 -7.01 0.71 -1.08
C THR A 49 -7.73 2.06 -1.00
N GLY A 50 -9.05 2.09 -0.75
CA GLY A 50 -9.82 3.32 -0.52
C GLY A 50 -9.41 4.09 0.74
N ASP A 51 -9.16 3.38 1.85
CA ASP A 51 -8.74 4.00 3.11
C ASP A 51 -7.28 4.48 3.03
N LYS A 52 -6.38 3.71 2.39
CA LYS A 52 -5.01 4.15 2.06
C LYS A 52 -5.03 5.41 1.19
N ARG A 53 -5.90 5.46 0.18
CA ARG A 53 -6.10 6.66 -0.66
C ARG A 53 -6.58 7.86 0.17
N LYS A 54 -7.47 7.67 1.14
CA LYS A 54 -7.91 8.75 2.05
C LYS A 54 -6.72 9.26 2.89
N ILE A 55 -5.96 8.38 3.53
CA ILE A 55 -4.78 8.73 4.35
C ILE A 55 -3.74 9.49 3.52
N LEU A 56 -3.39 9.00 2.32
CA LEU A 56 -2.44 9.67 1.43
C LEU A 56 -2.98 11.01 0.90
N SER A 57 -4.30 11.18 0.77
CA SER A 57 -4.88 12.44 0.32
C SER A 57 -4.92 13.55 1.37
N ARG A 58 -4.68 13.29 2.66
CA ARG A 58 -4.73 14.31 3.73
C ARG A 58 -3.53 15.28 3.65
N LYS A 59 -3.76 16.58 3.83
CA LYS A 59 -2.72 17.61 4.00
C LYS A 59 -2.68 18.05 5.45
N TYR A 60 -1.53 17.88 6.09
CA TYR A 60 -1.24 18.42 7.42
C TYR A 60 -0.48 19.76 7.31
N ASP A 61 -0.46 20.50 8.40
CA ASP A 61 0.38 21.69 8.55
C ASP A 61 1.88 21.31 8.48
N PRO A 62 2.75 22.01 7.72
CA PRO A 62 4.19 21.82 7.83
C PRO A 62 4.71 22.17 9.24
N ASP A 63 4.23 23.27 9.82
CA ASP A 63 4.79 23.93 11.00
C ASP A 63 4.21 23.40 12.33
N ASP A 64 3.04 22.75 12.30
CA ASP A 64 2.54 22.00 13.47
C ASP A 64 3.46 20.81 13.79
N LYS A 65 4.20 20.96 14.89
CA LYS A 65 5.13 20.00 15.48
C LYS A 65 4.51 19.14 16.60
N SER A 66 3.21 19.29 16.87
CA SER A 66 2.52 18.50 17.91
C SER A 66 2.61 17.01 17.64
N GLU A 67 2.73 16.21 18.71
CA GLU A 67 2.98 14.77 18.61
C GLU A 67 1.90 14.03 17.81
N VAL A 68 0.64 14.45 17.95
CA VAL A 68 -0.49 13.94 17.16
C VAL A 68 -0.26 14.14 15.66
N VAL A 69 0.18 15.33 15.23
CA VAL A 69 0.50 15.59 13.82
C VAL A 69 1.73 14.82 13.37
N MET A 70 2.74 14.64 14.23
CA MET A 70 3.90 13.81 13.92
C MET A 70 3.54 12.32 13.75
N ILE A 71 2.57 11.80 14.50
CA ILE A 71 2.00 10.45 14.32
C ILE A 71 1.24 10.37 12.99
N CYS A 72 0.40 11.36 12.67
CA CYS A 72 -0.35 11.43 11.40
C CYS A 72 0.60 11.50 10.18
N LYS A 73 1.66 12.32 10.26
CA LYS A 73 2.73 12.43 9.26
C LYS A 73 3.48 11.10 9.08
N ARG A 74 3.89 10.42 10.17
CA ARG A 74 4.55 9.10 10.12
C ARG A 74 3.67 8.00 9.52
N ARG A 75 2.39 7.94 9.89
CA ARG A 75 1.42 6.98 9.33
C ARG A 75 1.23 7.20 7.83
N GLN A 76 1.09 8.45 7.40
CA GLN A 76 1.02 8.78 5.98
C GLN A 76 2.29 8.38 5.21
N GLU A 77 3.48 8.53 5.81
CA GLU A 77 4.75 8.20 5.17
C GLU A 77 4.98 6.69 5.00
N SER A 78 4.73 5.87 6.02
CA SER A 78 4.88 4.41 5.88
C SER A 78 3.81 3.81 4.95
N VAL A 79 2.58 4.35 4.94
CA VAL A 79 1.56 4.02 3.91
C VAL A 79 2.02 4.48 2.50
N ARG A 80 2.69 5.64 2.37
CA ARG A 80 3.25 6.09 1.08
C ARG A 80 4.27 5.10 0.56
N LYS A 81 5.23 4.69 1.40
CA LYS A 81 6.23 3.69 1.02
C LYS A 81 5.62 2.35 0.65
N GLU A 82 4.61 1.87 1.38
CA GLU A 82 3.90 0.63 1.02
C GLU A 82 3.30 0.71 -0.39
N VAL A 83 2.59 1.79 -0.68
CA VAL A 83 1.95 2.01 -1.99
C VAL A 83 3.00 2.18 -3.08
N VAL A 84 4.08 2.93 -2.84
CA VAL A 84 5.15 3.13 -3.82
C VAL A 84 5.94 1.83 -4.07
N ALA A 85 6.23 1.04 -3.03
CA ALA A 85 6.90 -0.26 -3.12
C ALA A 85 6.09 -1.26 -3.95
N HIS A 86 4.76 -1.22 -3.86
CA HIS A 86 3.87 -2.11 -4.63
C HIS A 86 3.95 -1.93 -6.15
N ASN A 87 4.46 -0.80 -6.65
CA ASN A 87 4.78 -0.66 -8.09
C ASN A 87 5.87 -1.64 -8.53
N PHE A 88 6.88 -1.89 -7.70
CA PHE A 88 8.02 -2.73 -8.04
C PHE A 88 7.62 -4.20 -8.19
N LEU A 89 6.59 -4.65 -7.47
CA LEU A 89 5.96 -5.97 -7.68
C LEU A 89 5.54 -6.15 -9.14
N TRP A 90 4.78 -5.20 -9.69
CA TRP A 90 4.27 -5.27 -11.07
C TRP A 90 5.35 -4.98 -12.12
N VAL A 91 6.25 -4.02 -11.87
CA VAL A 91 7.37 -3.69 -12.77
C VAL A 91 8.32 -4.88 -12.91
N THR A 92 8.70 -5.54 -11.81
CA THR A 92 9.60 -6.70 -11.88
C THR A 92 8.90 -7.94 -12.43
N ALA A 93 7.66 -8.23 -12.05
CA ALA A 93 6.91 -9.36 -12.61
C ALA A 93 6.63 -9.21 -14.12
N GLY A 94 6.19 -8.03 -14.55
CA GLY A 94 5.99 -7.69 -15.97
C GLY A 94 7.29 -7.67 -16.75
N GLY A 95 8.36 -7.11 -16.18
CA GLY A 95 9.69 -7.09 -16.80
C GLY A 95 10.27 -8.50 -17.01
N MET A 96 10.24 -9.36 -15.98
CA MET A 96 10.75 -10.73 -16.07
C MET A 96 9.89 -11.61 -17.00
N ALA A 97 8.56 -11.42 -17.03
CA ALA A 97 7.69 -12.08 -18.00
C ALA A 97 7.92 -11.58 -19.44
N GLY A 98 8.19 -10.27 -19.63
CA GLY A 98 8.55 -9.70 -20.93
C GLY A 98 9.88 -10.22 -21.47
N LEU A 99 10.90 -10.30 -20.59
CA LEU A 99 12.19 -10.93 -20.91
C LEU A 99 12.00 -12.42 -21.25
N THR A 100 11.16 -13.14 -20.52
CA THR A 100 10.81 -14.54 -20.81
C THR A 100 10.11 -14.68 -22.16
N TRP A 101 9.13 -13.81 -22.46
CA TRP A 101 8.44 -13.78 -23.75
C TRP A 101 9.40 -13.57 -24.92
N TRP A 102 10.39 -12.68 -24.75
CA TRP A 102 11.40 -12.41 -25.78
C TRP A 102 12.44 -13.53 -25.90
N SER A 103 12.93 -14.10 -24.80
CA SER A 103 13.89 -15.21 -24.83
C SER A 103 13.29 -16.46 -25.47
N PHE A 104 12.03 -16.80 -25.17
CA PHE A 104 11.35 -17.96 -25.76
C PHE A 104 10.80 -17.69 -27.19
N ARG A 105 11.08 -16.55 -27.83
CA ARG A 105 10.54 -16.19 -29.17
C ARG A 105 10.89 -17.12 -30.33
N ARG A 106 11.88 -18.01 -30.16
CA ARG A 106 12.28 -19.04 -31.15
C ARG A 106 11.94 -20.47 -30.71
N TYR A 107 11.24 -20.65 -29.59
CA TYR A 107 10.85 -21.94 -29.05
C TYR A 107 9.35 -22.20 -29.27
N ASN A 108 8.92 -23.46 -29.11
CA ASN A 108 7.52 -23.84 -29.19
C ASN A 108 6.69 -23.11 -28.11
N TYR A 109 5.48 -22.68 -28.46
CA TYR A 109 4.55 -21.94 -27.59
C TYR A 109 4.25 -22.67 -26.27
N GLN A 110 4.30 -24.01 -26.27
CA GLN A 110 4.15 -24.84 -25.06
C GLN A 110 5.18 -24.51 -23.97
N SER A 111 6.48 -24.38 -24.29
CA SER A 111 7.50 -24.08 -23.27
C SER A 111 7.37 -22.65 -22.76
N ARG A 112 6.96 -21.72 -23.63
CA ARG A 112 6.60 -20.34 -23.27
C ARG A 112 5.45 -20.31 -22.26
N LEU A 113 4.36 -21.05 -22.51
CA LEU A 113 3.22 -21.13 -21.57
C LEU A 113 3.59 -21.75 -20.22
N VAL A 114 4.46 -22.77 -20.20
CA VAL A 114 4.91 -23.38 -18.94
C VAL A 114 5.81 -22.43 -18.15
N ALA A 115 6.77 -21.75 -18.78
CA ALA A 115 7.75 -20.91 -18.08
C ALA A 115 7.16 -19.60 -17.53
N LEU A 116 6.26 -18.94 -18.27
CA LEU A 116 5.73 -17.61 -17.93
C LEU A 116 5.12 -17.48 -16.51
N PRO A 117 4.22 -18.36 -16.03
CA PRO A 117 3.61 -18.19 -14.71
C PRO A 117 4.64 -18.29 -13.58
N PHE A 118 5.63 -19.20 -13.66
CA PHE A 118 6.66 -19.33 -12.65
C PHE A 118 7.60 -18.12 -12.62
N ILE A 119 8.04 -17.64 -13.79
CA ILE A 119 8.92 -16.46 -13.86
C ILE A 119 8.19 -15.17 -13.47
N PHE A 120 6.91 -15.02 -13.86
CA PHE A 120 6.08 -13.91 -13.40
C PHE A 120 5.93 -13.92 -11.86
N TYR A 121 5.59 -15.07 -11.28
CA TYR A 121 5.46 -15.21 -9.82
C TYR A 121 6.78 -14.93 -9.09
N GLY A 122 7.90 -15.48 -9.56
CA GLY A 122 9.24 -15.17 -9.05
C GLY A 122 9.56 -13.68 -9.14
N GLY A 123 9.19 -13.03 -10.24
CA GLY A 123 9.31 -11.58 -10.41
C GLY A 123 8.46 -10.77 -9.41
N THR A 124 7.30 -11.27 -8.97
CA THR A 124 6.55 -10.60 -7.88
C THR A 124 7.29 -10.65 -6.54
N PHE A 125 8.03 -11.74 -6.26
CA PHE A 125 8.82 -11.88 -5.04
C PHE A 125 10.04 -10.96 -5.06
N VAL A 126 10.83 -10.99 -6.15
CA VAL A 126 11.98 -10.08 -6.35
C VAL A 126 11.51 -8.61 -6.31
N GLY A 127 10.39 -8.29 -6.95
CA GLY A 127 9.82 -6.95 -6.97
C GLY A 127 9.42 -6.42 -5.59
N ARG A 128 8.96 -7.27 -4.66
CA ARG A 128 8.71 -6.87 -3.25
C ARG A 128 10.02 -6.48 -2.57
N VAL A 129 11.04 -7.33 -2.65
CA VAL A 129 12.36 -7.08 -2.02
C VAL A 129 13.00 -5.80 -2.58
N LEU A 130 12.98 -5.62 -3.91
CA LEU A 130 13.46 -4.39 -4.54
C LEU A 130 12.65 -3.16 -4.11
N GLY A 131 11.32 -3.27 -4.04
CA GLY A 131 10.45 -2.19 -3.58
C GLY A 131 10.73 -1.77 -2.14
N ASP A 132 10.93 -2.72 -1.23
CA ASP A 132 11.24 -2.46 0.19
C ASP A 132 12.64 -1.85 0.39
N ILE A 133 13.60 -2.16 -0.50
CA ILE A 133 14.93 -1.52 -0.56
C ILE A 133 14.81 -0.08 -1.10
N VAL A 134 14.24 0.10 -2.29
CA VAL A 134 14.21 1.41 -2.99
C VAL A 134 13.35 2.45 -2.25
N THR A 135 12.29 2.03 -1.56
CA THR A 135 11.50 2.95 -0.71
C THR A 135 12.07 3.16 0.69
N ASN A 136 13.21 2.53 1.01
CA ASN A 136 13.75 2.41 2.37
C ASN A 136 12.65 2.05 3.39
N ARG A 137 11.88 1.01 3.05
CA ARG A 137 10.87 0.42 3.94
C ARG A 137 11.51 -0.60 4.88
N ASN A 138 12.64 -1.21 4.49
CA ASN A 138 13.44 -2.08 5.36
C ASN A 138 14.05 -1.34 6.57
N GLY A 139 14.39 -0.04 6.44
CA GLY A 139 14.85 0.80 7.54
C GLY A 139 13.74 1.37 8.45
N GLU A 140 12.48 0.95 8.31
CA GLU A 140 11.40 1.48 9.15
C GLU A 140 11.30 0.82 10.52
N TYR A 141 11.23 1.65 11.57
CA TYR A 141 10.89 1.21 12.92
C TYR A 141 9.57 0.43 12.94
N GLY A 142 9.53 -0.70 13.64
CA GLY A 142 8.34 -1.56 13.74
C GLY A 142 7.08 -0.83 14.22
N ARG A 143 7.23 0.18 15.10
CA ARG A 143 6.13 1.06 15.53
C ARG A 143 5.48 1.81 14.36
N ASP A 144 6.27 2.32 13.42
CA ASP A 144 5.77 3.17 12.35
C ASP A 144 5.09 2.32 11.25
N ARG A 145 5.61 1.11 11.00
CA ARG A 145 4.90 0.05 10.25
C ARG A 145 3.59 -0.38 10.94
N PHE A 146 3.59 -0.52 12.26
CA PHE A 146 2.38 -0.86 13.02
C PHE A 146 1.31 0.25 12.92
N LEU A 147 1.69 1.52 13.06
CA LEU A 147 0.82 2.68 12.84
C LEU A 147 0.20 2.68 11.43
N ALA A 148 0.98 2.34 10.39
CA ALA A 148 0.46 2.16 9.03
C ALA A 148 -0.54 0.99 8.91
N SER A 149 -0.35 -0.09 9.68
CA SER A 149 -1.24 -1.27 9.64
C SER A 149 -2.59 -1.07 10.32
N LEU A 150 -2.72 -0.09 11.24
CA LEU A 150 -3.96 0.18 11.99
C LEU A 150 -5.15 0.40 11.03
N PRO A 151 -6.32 -0.22 11.27
CA PRO A 151 -7.49 -0.02 10.43
C PRO A 151 -8.06 1.40 10.57
N ALA A 152 -8.76 1.88 9.53
CA ALA A 152 -9.41 3.20 9.54
C ALA A 152 -10.82 3.18 10.17
N LYS A 153 -11.36 1.99 10.39
CA LYS A 153 -12.71 1.71 10.89
C LYS A 153 -12.63 0.54 11.87
N VAL A 154 -13.48 0.53 12.89
CA VAL A 154 -13.64 -0.58 13.84
C VAL A 154 -15.13 -0.82 14.10
N PHE A 155 -15.47 -1.99 14.60
CA PHE A 155 -16.82 -2.21 15.14
C PHE A 155 -16.90 -1.59 16.53
N PHE A 156 -17.97 -0.84 16.80
CA PHE A 156 -18.25 -0.33 18.13
C PHE A 156 -18.65 -1.49 19.05
N GLN A 157 -17.87 -1.68 20.12
CA GLN A 157 -18.24 -2.52 21.25
C GLN A 157 -18.74 -1.58 22.36
N GLY A 158 -19.94 -1.82 22.85
CA GLY A 158 -20.59 -1.14 23.97
C GLY A 158 -21.34 -2.15 24.84
#